data_AF-A0A971JSW3-F1
#
_entry.id   AF-A0A971JSW3-F1
#
_cell.length_a   1.000
_cell.length_b   1.000
_cell.length_c   1.000
_cell.angle_alpha   90.00
_cell.angle_beta   90.00
_cell.angle_gamma   90.00
#
_symmetry.space_group_name_H-M   'P 1'
#
loop_
_entity.id
_entity.type
_entity.pdbx_description
1 polymer ?
#
loop_
_entity_poly.entity_id
_entity_poly.type
_entity_poly.pdbx_seq_one_letter_code
_entity_poly.pdbx_strand_id
1 'polypeptide(L)'
;MKKLLLTTAFALSCIGVSAQQTLTLSTYKGTDLEKYAGQTLNVSISRYLFNQWNTLSLPFAMSAEQVDEVFGSDCKLEKLVGVENDGLNVKLNFQNCKKEGIKPNTPYILYYAGESGSKKFVVENAQIIKGTPQLVYTAEGSGETVIMSGAQTHLDSEGLYGILAKNNGEAAFVNVDEATNGFYATRCYVKMSKGNSTLLKTNHIDEDVTGVTSIVKKGERVDVYNLSGMTVAKQVTVDDIQRMQKGTYVTKGKTFLIK
;
A
#
# COMPACT_ATOMS: atom_id res chain seq x y z
N MET A 1 39.95 -60.18 40.71
CA MET A 1 39.54 -58.78 40.49
C MET A 1 39.18 -58.61 39.02
N LYS A 2 37.89 -58.73 38.67
CA LYS A 2 37.36 -58.54 37.30
C LYS A 2 37.10 -57.04 37.11
N LYS A 3 37.81 -56.39 36.18
CA LYS A 3 37.50 -55.02 35.75
C LYS A 3 36.37 -55.08 34.72
N LEU A 4 35.21 -54.54 35.09
CA LEU A 4 34.06 -54.35 34.23
C LEU A 4 34.29 -53.04 33.44
N LEU A 5 34.50 -53.15 32.12
CA LEU A 5 34.52 -52.00 31.23
C LEU A 5 33.08 -51.61 30.90
N LEU A 6 32.68 -50.42 31.35
CA LEU A 6 31.39 -49.80 31.03
C LEU A 6 31.55 -49.06 29.70
N THR A 7 31.02 -49.63 28.61
CA THR A 7 30.98 -48.98 27.30
C THR A 7 29.73 -48.09 27.23
N THR A 8 29.91 -46.79 27.42
CA THR A 8 28.85 -45.80 27.27
C THR A 8 28.59 -45.58 25.78
N ALA A 9 27.48 -46.09 25.25
CA ALA A 9 27.02 -45.79 23.90
C ALA A 9 26.46 -44.36 23.86
N PHE A 10 27.17 -43.44 23.21
CA PHE A 10 26.61 -42.14 22.83
C PHE A 10 25.62 -42.36 21.69
N ALA A 11 24.32 -42.27 22.00
CA ALA A 11 23.28 -42.17 20.98
C ALA A 11 23.38 -40.78 20.33
N LEU A 12 23.95 -40.72 19.13
CA LEU A 12 23.90 -39.55 18.26
C LEU A 12 22.45 -39.41 17.76
N SER A 13 21.64 -38.60 18.44
CA SER A 13 20.34 -38.21 17.90
C SER A 13 20.58 -37.33 16.67
N CYS A 14 20.42 -37.93 15.49
CA CYS A 14 20.30 -37.16 14.27
C CYS A 14 19.03 -36.32 14.39
N ILE A 15 19.18 -35.04 14.72
CA ILE A 15 18.11 -34.07 14.57
C ILE A 15 17.91 -33.94 13.06
N GLY A 16 16.98 -34.72 12.52
CA GLY A 16 16.52 -34.54 11.17
C GLY A 16 16.00 -33.12 11.05
N VAL A 17 16.72 -32.27 10.31
CA VAL A 17 16.20 -30.98 9.88
C VAL A 17 15.02 -31.30 8.97
N SER A 18 13.80 -31.30 9.53
CA SER A 18 12.58 -31.36 8.74
C SER A 18 12.65 -30.23 7.73
N ALA A 19 12.62 -30.54 6.43
CA ALA A 19 12.53 -29.51 5.40
C ALA A 19 11.34 -28.60 5.73
N GLN A 20 11.61 -27.30 5.92
CA GLN A 20 10.58 -26.36 6.29
C GLN A 20 9.51 -26.31 5.18
N GLN A 21 8.25 -26.49 5.57
CA GLN A 21 7.14 -26.52 4.63
C GLN A 21 7.07 -25.20 3.86
N THR A 22 7.00 -25.29 2.53
CA THR A 22 6.89 -24.13 1.64
C THR A 22 5.46 -23.97 1.13
N LEU A 23 4.85 -22.81 1.39
CA LEU A 23 3.57 -22.40 0.81
C LEU A 23 3.84 -21.71 -0.53
N THR A 24 3.18 -22.16 -1.60
CA THR A 24 3.18 -21.43 -2.87
C THR A 24 1.91 -20.62 -3.01
N LEU A 25 2.03 -19.30 -3.12
CA LEU A 25 0.90 -18.42 -3.44
C LEU A 25 0.72 -18.35 -4.96
N SER A 26 -0.35 -18.98 -5.44
CA SER A 26 -0.77 -18.88 -6.83
C SER A 26 -1.50 -17.57 -7.04
N THR A 27 -0.88 -16.67 -7.81
CA THR A 27 -1.54 -15.41 -8.14
C THR A 27 -2.74 -15.61 -9.08
N TYR A 28 -2.78 -16.66 -9.90
CA TYR A 28 -3.85 -16.84 -10.88
C TYR A 28 -5.17 -17.36 -10.28
N LYS A 29 -5.12 -18.38 -9.41
CA LYS A 29 -6.34 -18.99 -8.85
C LYS A 29 -6.62 -18.57 -7.40
N GLY A 30 -5.68 -17.88 -6.77
CA GLY A 30 -5.66 -17.75 -5.32
C GLY A 30 -5.21 -19.04 -4.64
N THR A 31 -4.94 -18.90 -3.35
CA THR A 31 -4.58 -20.03 -2.49
C THR A 31 -5.52 -19.98 -1.30
N ASP A 32 -6.16 -21.10 -0.99
CA ASP A 32 -6.93 -21.21 0.25
C ASP A 32 -5.95 -21.13 1.44
N LEU A 33 -6.05 -20.03 2.18
CA LEU A 33 -5.19 -19.72 3.31
C LEU A 33 -5.73 -20.27 4.64
N GLU A 34 -6.95 -20.82 4.69
CA GLU A 34 -7.56 -21.25 5.95
C GLU A 34 -6.71 -22.28 6.69
N LYS A 35 -6.22 -23.28 5.95
CA LYS A 35 -5.36 -24.33 6.50
C LYS A 35 -3.95 -23.89 6.89
N TYR A 36 -3.56 -22.65 6.59
CA TYR A 36 -2.23 -22.10 6.90
C TYR A 36 -2.29 -20.96 7.91
N ALA A 37 -3.48 -20.50 8.31
CA ALA A 37 -3.64 -19.37 9.20
C ALA A 37 -2.89 -19.58 10.52
N GLY A 38 -2.08 -18.59 10.92
CA GLY A 38 -1.25 -18.60 12.11
C GLY A 38 0.07 -19.38 11.98
N GLN A 39 0.28 -20.13 10.90
CA GLN A 39 1.52 -20.89 10.68
C GLN A 39 2.64 -19.99 10.16
N THR A 40 3.87 -20.35 10.54
CA THR A 40 5.11 -19.75 10.03
C THR A 40 5.72 -20.67 8.99
N LEU A 41 5.77 -20.22 7.74
CA LEU A 41 6.16 -21.02 6.57
C LEU A 41 7.13 -20.24 5.69
N ASN A 42 7.91 -20.95 4.88
CA ASN A 42 8.55 -20.31 3.74
C ASN A 42 7.48 -20.07 2.68
N VAL A 43 7.39 -18.85 2.13
CA VAL A 43 6.35 -18.51 1.17
C VAL A 43 6.98 -18.18 -0.17
N SER A 44 6.68 -18.97 -1.19
CA SER A 44 7.06 -18.67 -2.57
C SER A 44 5.92 -17.96 -3.30
N ILE A 45 6.21 -16.80 -3.87
CA ILE A 45 5.29 -16.04 -4.71
C ILE A 45 5.79 -16.06 -6.15
N SER A 46 4.90 -16.38 -7.08
CA SER A 46 5.13 -16.24 -8.52
C SER A 46 4.17 -15.23 -9.10
N ARG A 47 4.73 -14.13 -9.62
CA ARG A 47 3.95 -12.97 -10.06
C ARG A 47 4.59 -12.29 -11.26
N TYR A 48 3.76 -11.92 -12.24
CA TYR A 48 4.18 -10.99 -13.28
C TYR A 48 4.19 -9.57 -12.71
N LEU A 49 5.37 -8.93 -12.71
CA LEU A 49 5.52 -7.50 -12.40
C LEU A 49 5.68 -6.74 -13.70
N PHE A 50 4.97 -5.63 -13.83
CA PHE A 50 5.22 -4.65 -14.88
C PHE A 50 6.26 -3.65 -14.38
N ASN A 51 7.14 -3.17 -15.26
CA ASN A 51 7.89 -1.95 -15.01
C ASN A 51 6.90 -0.82 -14.67
N GLN A 52 7.26 0.08 -13.75
CA GLN A 52 6.39 1.11 -13.19
C GLN A 52 5.35 0.58 -12.19
N TRP A 53 4.15 1.16 -12.13
CA TRP A 53 3.22 0.90 -11.03
C TRP A 53 2.46 -0.42 -11.16
N ASN A 54 2.33 -1.08 -10.02
CA ASN A 54 1.59 -2.31 -9.78
C ASN A 54 0.76 -2.13 -8.50
N THR A 55 -0.08 -3.10 -8.18
CA THR A 55 -0.78 -3.18 -6.88
C THR A 55 -0.36 -4.43 -6.11
N LEU A 56 -0.29 -4.39 -4.79
CA LEU A 56 0.16 -5.53 -3.99
C LEU A 56 -0.61 -5.62 -2.67
N SER A 57 -1.08 -6.82 -2.33
CA SER A 57 -1.56 -7.18 -0.99
C SER A 57 -1.15 -8.61 -0.68
N LEU A 58 -0.47 -8.82 0.44
CA LEU A 58 0.04 -10.12 0.86
C LEU A 58 -0.57 -10.52 2.21
N PRO A 59 -0.78 -11.82 2.48
CA PRO A 59 -1.36 -12.29 3.74
C PRO A 59 -0.32 -12.40 4.87
N PHE A 60 0.87 -11.82 4.71
CA PHE A 60 1.96 -11.85 5.67
C PHE A 60 2.76 -10.57 5.58
N ALA A 61 3.62 -10.34 6.57
CA ALA A 61 4.46 -9.15 6.64
C ALA A 61 5.77 -9.33 5.88
N MET A 62 6.32 -8.23 5.34
CA MET A 62 7.70 -8.15 4.89
C MET A 62 8.37 -6.92 5.51
N SER A 63 9.61 -7.03 5.96
CA SER A 63 10.39 -5.87 6.40
C SER A 63 10.78 -4.98 5.20
N ALA A 64 11.26 -3.77 5.47
CA ALA A 64 11.76 -2.87 4.42
C ALA A 64 12.92 -3.51 3.63
N GLU A 65 13.82 -4.21 4.33
CA GLU A 65 14.97 -4.90 3.73
C GLU A 65 14.51 -6.04 2.81
N GLN A 66 13.49 -6.80 3.22
CA GLN A 66 12.91 -7.84 2.37
C GLN A 66 12.20 -7.26 1.14
N VAL A 67 11.57 -6.09 1.28
CA VAL A 67 10.99 -5.36 0.15
C VAL A 67 12.09 -4.95 -0.83
N ASP A 68 13.22 -4.43 -0.36
CA ASP A 68 14.38 -4.08 -1.19
C ASP A 68 14.99 -5.29 -1.87
N GLU A 69 15.17 -6.39 -1.15
CA GLU A 69 15.74 -7.62 -1.68
C GLU A 69 14.88 -8.20 -2.81
N VAL A 70 13.55 -8.17 -2.66
CA VAL A 70 12.61 -8.75 -3.61
C VAL A 70 12.31 -7.84 -4.80
N PHE A 71 12.08 -6.54 -4.55
CA PHE A 71 11.58 -5.60 -5.55
C PHE A 71 12.64 -4.61 -6.04
N GLY A 72 13.83 -4.58 -5.41
CA GLY A 72 14.93 -3.67 -5.70
C GLY A 72 14.89 -2.40 -4.87
N SER A 73 16.07 -1.84 -4.57
CA SER A 73 16.23 -0.62 -3.77
C SER A 73 15.50 0.61 -4.35
N ASP A 74 15.30 0.64 -5.67
CA ASP A 74 14.63 1.74 -6.38
C ASP A 74 13.10 1.58 -6.43
N CYS A 75 12.56 0.51 -5.84
CA CYS A 75 11.11 0.35 -5.74
C CYS A 75 10.50 1.41 -4.81
N LYS A 76 9.24 1.78 -5.05
CA LYS A 76 8.42 2.58 -4.13
C LYS A 76 7.25 1.75 -3.64
N LEU A 77 6.92 1.86 -2.36
CA LEU A 77 5.77 1.21 -1.76
C LEU A 77 4.89 2.29 -1.12
N GLU A 78 3.64 2.39 -1.56
CA GLU A 78 2.74 3.42 -1.06
C GLU A 78 1.38 2.83 -0.66
N LYS A 79 0.83 3.39 0.41
CA LYS A 79 -0.46 2.99 0.99
C LYS A 79 -1.47 4.11 0.85
N LEU A 80 -2.72 3.77 0.55
CA LEU A 80 -3.80 4.76 0.55
C LEU A 80 -3.98 5.34 1.96
N VAL A 81 -3.98 6.66 2.08
CA VAL A 81 -4.14 7.38 3.36
C VAL A 81 -5.30 8.37 3.37
N GLY A 82 -5.91 8.63 2.22
CA GLY A 82 -7.06 9.52 2.14
C GLY A 82 -7.64 9.63 0.73
N VAL A 83 -8.81 10.24 0.65
CA VAL A 83 -9.52 10.47 -0.60
C VAL A 83 -10.08 11.89 -0.60
N GLU A 84 -9.90 12.57 -1.73
CA GLU A 84 -10.53 13.85 -2.03
C GLU A 84 -11.60 13.65 -3.09
N ASN A 85 -12.74 14.31 -2.94
CA ASN A 85 -13.79 14.34 -3.96
C ASN A 85 -14.35 15.76 -4.06
N ASP A 86 -14.22 16.38 -5.23
CA ASP A 86 -14.74 17.73 -5.52
C ASP A 86 -16.13 17.72 -6.18
N GLY A 87 -16.75 16.54 -6.30
CA GLY A 87 -18.04 16.30 -6.95
C GLY A 87 -17.93 15.83 -8.40
N LEU A 88 -16.79 16.09 -9.07
CA LEU A 88 -16.52 15.67 -10.44
C LEU A 88 -15.36 14.67 -10.52
N ASN A 89 -14.35 14.85 -9.67
CA ASN A 89 -13.14 14.05 -9.66
C ASN A 89 -12.91 13.44 -8.29
N VAL A 90 -12.54 12.17 -8.28
CA VAL A 90 -12.03 11.49 -7.09
C VAL A 90 -10.52 11.33 -7.22
N LYS A 91 -9.82 11.76 -6.17
CA LYS A 91 -8.36 11.67 -6.08
C LYS A 91 -7.97 10.81 -4.87
N LEU A 92 -7.09 9.85 -5.12
CA LEU A 92 -6.57 8.91 -4.13
C LEU A 92 -5.21 9.41 -3.63
N ASN A 93 -5.10 9.65 -2.33
CA ASN A 93 -3.85 10.10 -1.71
C ASN A 93 -3.08 8.89 -1.18
N PHE A 94 -1.94 8.60 -1.80
CA PHE A 94 -1.04 7.52 -1.42
C PHE A 94 0.18 8.10 -0.70
N GLN A 95 0.58 7.47 0.42
CA GLN A 95 1.75 7.85 1.18
C GLN A 95 2.83 6.80 1.04
N ASN A 96 4.06 7.23 0.76
CA ASN A 96 5.22 6.36 0.82
C ASN A 96 5.37 5.78 2.23
N CYS A 97 5.43 4.46 2.30
CA CYS A 97 5.55 3.71 3.54
C CYS A 97 6.58 2.58 3.42
N LYS A 98 7.53 2.70 2.48
CA LYS A 98 8.52 1.64 2.23
C LYS A 98 9.32 1.29 3.49
N LYS A 99 9.67 2.29 4.30
CA LYS A 99 10.38 2.07 5.59
C LYS A 99 9.58 1.25 6.60
N GLU A 100 8.25 1.21 6.49
CA GLU A 100 7.39 0.37 7.34
C GLU A 100 7.29 -1.08 6.84
N GLY A 101 7.75 -1.35 5.62
CA GLY A 101 7.55 -2.63 4.95
C GLY A 101 6.09 -2.91 4.56
N ILE A 102 5.81 -4.18 4.26
CA ILE A 102 4.47 -4.66 3.94
C ILE A 102 3.82 -5.20 5.21
N LYS A 103 2.61 -4.75 5.50
CA LYS A 103 1.76 -5.29 6.56
C LYS A 103 0.82 -6.34 5.99
N PRO A 104 0.51 -7.41 6.75
CA PRO A 104 -0.41 -8.45 6.30
C PRO A 104 -1.77 -7.85 5.95
N ASN A 105 -2.38 -8.36 4.89
CA ASN A 105 -3.70 -7.98 4.40
C ASN A 105 -3.87 -6.46 4.25
N THR A 106 -2.82 -5.75 3.85
CA THR A 106 -2.90 -4.33 3.53
C THR A 106 -2.69 -4.13 2.03
N PRO A 107 -3.62 -3.46 1.34
CA PRO A 107 -3.45 -3.05 -0.06
C PRO A 107 -2.44 -1.91 -0.23
N TYR A 108 -1.56 -2.04 -1.21
CA TYR A 108 -0.56 -1.06 -1.61
C TYR A 108 -0.54 -0.85 -3.12
N ILE A 109 0.03 0.28 -3.55
CA ILE A 109 0.64 0.41 -4.88
C ILE A 109 2.17 0.23 -4.76
N LEU A 110 2.76 -0.39 -5.77
CA LEU A 110 4.18 -0.74 -5.83
C LEU A 110 4.75 -0.23 -7.15
N TYR A 111 5.68 0.70 -7.10
CA TYR A 111 6.50 1.04 -8.26
C TYR A 111 7.66 0.05 -8.36
N TYR A 112 7.78 -0.63 -9.50
CA TYR A 112 8.85 -1.57 -9.79
C TYR A 112 9.75 -0.99 -10.90
N ALA A 113 11.02 -0.74 -10.56
CA ALA A 113 11.99 -0.15 -11.50
C ALA A 113 12.64 -1.19 -12.45
N GLY A 114 12.49 -2.48 -12.17
CA GLY A 114 13.07 -3.55 -12.98
C GLY A 114 12.31 -3.85 -14.27
N GLU A 115 12.83 -4.78 -15.05
CA GLU A 115 12.22 -5.23 -16.31
C GLU A 115 10.92 -6.01 -16.05
N SER A 116 9.89 -5.69 -16.84
CA SER A 116 8.61 -6.41 -16.85
C SER A 116 8.81 -7.91 -17.07
N GLY A 117 8.16 -8.74 -16.25
CA GLY A 117 8.25 -10.19 -16.41
C GLY A 117 7.76 -10.99 -15.22
N SER A 118 7.71 -12.31 -15.39
CA SER A 118 7.45 -13.26 -14.30
C SER A 118 8.61 -13.25 -13.31
N LYS A 119 8.32 -12.88 -12.06
CA LYS A 119 9.25 -12.94 -10.95
C LYS A 119 8.82 -14.03 -9.98
N LYS A 120 9.81 -14.72 -9.42
CA LYS A 120 9.62 -15.66 -8.32
C LYS A 120 10.52 -15.23 -7.18
N PHE A 121 9.93 -15.10 -6.00
CA PHE A 121 10.66 -14.78 -4.78
C PHE A 121 10.17 -15.66 -3.64
N VAL A 122 11.02 -15.81 -2.63
CA VAL A 122 10.75 -16.59 -1.42
C VAL A 122 10.91 -15.66 -0.23
N VAL A 123 9.91 -15.64 0.64
CA VAL A 123 9.98 -14.99 1.95
C VAL A 123 10.07 -16.08 2.99
N GLU A 124 11.20 -16.14 3.68
CA GLU A 124 11.43 -17.15 4.71
C GLU A 124 10.69 -16.80 5.99
N ASN A 125 10.22 -17.83 6.72
CA ASN A 125 9.61 -17.69 8.04
C ASN A 125 8.46 -16.65 8.10
N ALA A 126 7.65 -16.56 7.04
CA ALA A 126 6.51 -15.67 7.01
C ALA A 126 5.34 -16.26 7.79
N GLN A 127 4.81 -15.51 8.75
CA GLN A 127 3.57 -15.87 9.44
C GLN A 127 2.36 -15.53 8.59
N ILE A 128 1.53 -16.53 8.27
CA ILE A 128 0.31 -16.32 7.48
C ILE A 128 -0.80 -15.79 8.37
N ILE A 129 -1.29 -14.60 8.06
CA ILE A 129 -2.36 -13.92 8.76
C ILE A 129 -3.63 -13.97 7.92
N LYS A 130 -4.69 -14.58 8.46
CA LYS A 130 -6.03 -14.50 7.87
C LYS A 130 -6.62 -13.12 8.16
N GLY A 131 -7.18 -12.48 7.14
CA GLY A 131 -7.84 -11.19 7.27
C GLY A 131 -8.47 -10.75 5.96
N THR A 132 -9.31 -9.72 6.03
CA THR A 132 -9.89 -9.09 4.84
C THR A 132 -8.98 -7.94 4.40
N PRO A 133 -8.34 -8.02 3.21
CA PRO A 133 -7.42 -6.99 2.77
C PRO A 133 -8.17 -5.77 2.24
N GLN A 134 -8.44 -4.79 3.10
CA GLN A 134 -9.18 -3.59 2.72
C GLN A 134 -8.72 -2.33 3.45
N LEU A 135 -8.78 -1.21 2.74
CA LEU A 135 -8.69 0.15 3.25
C LEU A 135 -9.94 0.90 2.81
N VAL A 136 -10.60 1.58 3.76
CA VAL A 136 -11.87 2.28 3.52
C VAL A 136 -11.72 3.74 3.89
N TYR A 137 -12.06 4.62 2.96
CA TYR A 137 -12.04 6.07 3.16
C TYR A 137 -13.33 6.68 2.63
N THR A 138 -13.91 7.60 3.39
CA THR A 138 -15.06 8.39 2.96
C THR A 138 -14.61 9.82 2.73
N ALA A 139 -14.81 10.33 1.52
CA ALA A 139 -14.47 11.71 1.19
C ALA A 139 -15.41 12.70 1.91
N GLU A 140 -14.83 13.65 2.62
CA GLU A 140 -15.57 14.71 3.29
C GLU A 140 -16.42 15.52 2.29
N GLY A 141 -17.62 15.94 2.72
CA GLY A 141 -18.54 16.75 1.91
C GLY A 141 -19.36 15.97 0.87
N SER A 142 -18.76 15.05 0.12
CA SER A 142 -19.49 14.24 -0.88
C SER A 142 -20.13 12.98 -0.31
N GLY A 143 -19.56 12.42 0.77
CA GLY A 143 -19.95 11.13 1.33
C GLY A 143 -19.66 9.94 0.39
N GLU A 144 -18.81 10.10 -0.62
CA GLU A 144 -18.33 8.99 -1.45
C GLU A 144 -17.41 8.10 -0.63
N THR A 145 -17.67 6.79 -0.63
CA THR A 145 -16.80 5.81 0.02
C THR A 145 -15.97 5.10 -1.04
N VAL A 146 -14.66 5.14 -0.85
CA VAL A 146 -13.68 4.39 -1.63
C VAL A 146 -13.17 3.24 -0.79
N ILE A 147 -13.18 2.05 -1.40
CA ILE A 147 -12.65 0.82 -0.82
C ILE A 147 -11.52 0.36 -1.72
N MET A 148 -10.28 0.38 -1.23
CA MET A 148 -9.17 -0.31 -1.90
C MET A 148 -9.02 -1.68 -1.27
N SER A 149 -9.07 -2.73 -2.08
CA SER A 149 -9.05 -4.12 -1.59
C SER A 149 -8.04 -4.98 -2.34
N GLY A 150 -7.49 -5.97 -1.65
CA GLY A 150 -6.67 -7.03 -2.24
C GLY A 150 -7.53 -8.21 -2.69
N ALA A 151 -7.36 -8.66 -3.92
CA ALA A 151 -7.96 -9.91 -4.40
C ALA A 151 -7.28 -11.09 -3.71
N GLN A 152 -8.06 -11.96 -3.06
CA GLN A 152 -7.58 -13.21 -2.44
C GLN A 152 -7.64 -14.39 -3.42
N THR A 153 -8.59 -14.34 -4.35
CA THR A 153 -8.78 -15.25 -5.48
C THR A 153 -8.91 -14.43 -6.76
N HIS A 154 -9.14 -15.09 -7.89
CA HIS A 154 -9.59 -14.37 -9.09
C HIS A 154 -10.95 -13.70 -8.84
N LEU A 155 -11.12 -12.49 -9.36
CA LEU A 155 -12.32 -11.66 -9.26
C LEU A 155 -12.58 -10.99 -10.62
N ASP A 156 -13.83 -10.98 -11.06
CA ASP A 156 -14.24 -10.26 -12.27
C ASP A 156 -14.14 -8.74 -12.07
N SER A 157 -14.03 -7.99 -13.17
CA SER A 157 -13.71 -6.55 -13.13
C SER A 157 -14.92 -5.63 -12.98
N GLU A 158 -16.14 -6.15 -12.92
CA GLU A 158 -17.37 -5.35 -12.90
C GLU A 158 -17.48 -4.44 -11.67
N GLY A 159 -17.67 -3.14 -11.93
CA GLY A 159 -17.75 -2.08 -10.94
C GLY A 159 -16.41 -1.73 -10.28
N LEU A 160 -15.29 -2.18 -10.84
CA LEU A 160 -13.97 -2.06 -10.24
C LEU A 160 -13.05 -1.12 -11.03
N TYR A 161 -12.07 -0.58 -10.31
CA TYR A 161 -11.02 0.24 -10.87
C TYR A 161 -9.66 -0.40 -10.65
N GLY A 162 -8.80 -0.31 -11.66
CA GLY A 162 -7.46 -0.89 -11.64
C GLY A 162 -6.43 -0.07 -12.40
N ILE A 163 -5.16 -0.34 -12.14
CA ILE A 163 -4.04 0.22 -12.90
C ILE A 163 -3.81 -0.68 -14.12
N LEU A 164 -3.99 -0.13 -15.33
CA LEU A 164 -3.77 -0.88 -16.57
C LEU A 164 -2.28 -1.06 -16.85
N ALA A 165 -1.87 -2.31 -17.11
CA ALA A 165 -0.49 -2.66 -17.43
C ALA A 165 0.15 -1.85 -18.57
N LYS A 166 -0.64 -1.43 -19.57
CA LYS A 166 -0.16 -0.64 -20.71
C LYS A 166 0.08 0.84 -20.37
N ASN A 167 -0.62 1.37 -19.36
CA ASN A 167 -0.66 2.78 -18.99
C ASN A 167 -0.51 2.94 -17.47
N ASN A 168 0.50 2.28 -16.90
CA ASN A 168 0.68 2.24 -15.44
C ASN A 168 1.59 3.35 -14.90
N GLY A 169 2.20 4.20 -15.72
CA GLY A 169 3.19 5.20 -15.27
C GLY A 169 2.70 6.26 -14.29
N GLU A 170 1.41 6.58 -14.34
CA GLU A 170 0.79 7.58 -13.45
C GLU A 170 0.12 6.96 -12.21
N ALA A 171 0.18 5.63 -12.05
CA ALA A 171 -0.57 4.89 -11.02
C ALA A 171 -2.09 5.14 -11.01
N ALA A 172 -2.66 5.71 -12.07
CA ALA A 172 -4.07 6.05 -12.13
C ALA A 172 -4.95 4.79 -12.18
N PHE A 173 -6.05 4.82 -11.44
CA PHE A 173 -7.03 3.74 -11.43
C PHE A 173 -8.15 4.09 -12.39
N VAL A 174 -8.33 3.31 -13.44
CA VAL A 174 -9.42 3.48 -14.41
C VAL A 174 -10.50 2.46 -14.16
N ASN A 175 -11.75 2.78 -14.51
CA ASN A 175 -12.81 1.78 -14.53
C ASN A 175 -12.39 0.66 -15.52
N VAL A 176 -12.52 -0.58 -15.08
CA VAL A 176 -12.11 -1.77 -15.84
C VAL A 176 -13.26 -2.74 -16.08
N ASP A 177 -14.51 -2.31 -16.05
CA ASP A 177 -15.70 -3.18 -16.11
C ASP A 177 -15.64 -4.20 -17.26
N GLU A 178 -15.09 -3.80 -18.41
CA GLU A 178 -14.98 -4.63 -19.62
C GLU A 178 -13.64 -5.40 -19.76
N ALA A 179 -12.78 -5.39 -18.75
CA ALA A 179 -11.48 -6.05 -18.81
C ALA A 179 -11.59 -7.57 -18.64
N THR A 180 -11.20 -8.34 -19.66
CA THR A 180 -11.37 -9.81 -19.70
C THR A 180 -10.59 -10.61 -18.66
N ASN A 181 -9.59 -10.01 -18.01
CA ASN A 181 -8.65 -10.72 -17.13
C ASN A 181 -8.86 -10.45 -15.64
N GLY A 182 -9.83 -9.60 -15.27
CA GLY A 182 -10.19 -9.31 -13.88
C GLY A 182 -9.00 -8.97 -12.97
N PHE A 183 -9.15 -9.30 -11.68
CA PHE A 183 -8.11 -9.19 -10.67
C PHE A 183 -7.75 -10.55 -10.12
N TYR A 184 -6.51 -10.95 -10.40
CA TYR A 184 -5.87 -12.12 -9.85
C TYR A 184 -5.42 -11.90 -8.39
N ALA A 185 -5.27 -13.00 -7.64
CA ALA A 185 -4.86 -12.97 -6.25
C ALA A 185 -3.55 -12.20 -6.02
N THR A 186 -3.45 -11.55 -4.86
CA THR A 186 -2.41 -10.59 -4.45
C THR A 186 -2.38 -9.26 -5.18
N ARG A 187 -3.22 -9.06 -6.22
CA ARG A 187 -3.43 -7.75 -6.86
C ARG A 187 -4.49 -6.98 -6.10
N CYS A 188 -4.46 -5.65 -6.18
CA CYS A 188 -5.48 -4.80 -5.57
C CYS A 188 -6.33 -4.11 -6.64
N TYR A 189 -7.53 -3.75 -6.24
CA TYR A 189 -8.52 -2.99 -6.98
C TYR A 189 -9.14 -1.92 -6.09
N VAL A 190 -9.85 -0.98 -6.71
CA VAL A 190 -10.65 0.02 -6.01
C VAL A 190 -12.11 -0.15 -6.37
N LYS A 191 -13.00 0.03 -5.39
CA LYS A 191 -14.45 0.12 -5.56
C LYS A 191 -14.95 1.43 -4.97
N MET A 192 -15.94 2.02 -5.62
CA MET A 192 -16.62 3.24 -5.21
C MET A 192 -18.07 2.95 -4.81
N SER A 193 -18.64 3.73 -3.89
CA SER A 193 -20.02 3.52 -3.44
C SER A 193 -21.06 4.15 -4.37
N LYS A 194 -20.72 5.24 -5.10
CA LYS A 194 -21.64 5.90 -6.05
C LYS A 194 -21.19 5.80 -7.51
N GLY A 195 -19.90 5.50 -7.76
CA GLY A 195 -19.44 4.92 -9.04
C GLY A 195 -19.52 5.78 -10.31
N ASN A 196 -19.36 7.09 -10.24
CA ASN A 196 -19.57 7.99 -11.39
C ASN A 196 -18.32 8.42 -12.17
N SER A 197 -17.11 8.06 -11.73
CA SER A 197 -15.87 8.49 -12.39
C SER A 197 -15.37 7.43 -13.37
N THR A 198 -14.76 7.82 -14.49
CA THR A 198 -14.04 6.86 -15.35
C THR A 198 -12.56 6.71 -14.95
N LEU A 199 -12.06 7.66 -14.16
CA LEU A 199 -10.65 7.79 -13.78
C LEU A 199 -10.52 8.28 -12.33
N LEU A 200 -9.68 7.62 -11.55
CA LEU A 200 -9.28 8.06 -10.22
C LEU A 200 -7.78 8.40 -10.28
N LYS A 201 -7.48 9.69 -10.15
CA LYS A 201 -6.09 10.17 -10.15
C LYS A 201 -5.45 9.85 -8.81
N THR A 202 -4.15 9.57 -8.83
CA THR A 202 -3.36 9.39 -7.60
C THR A 202 -2.56 10.65 -7.29
N ASN A 203 -2.38 10.90 -6.00
CA ASN A 203 -1.43 11.85 -5.48
C ASN A 203 -0.44 11.09 -4.60
N HIS A 204 0.84 11.38 -4.78
CA HIS A 204 1.94 10.66 -4.12
C HIS A 204 2.54 11.58 -3.06
N ILE A 205 2.41 11.19 -1.80
CA ILE A 205 2.86 11.93 -0.62
C ILE A 205 4.15 11.29 -0.13
N ASP A 206 5.28 11.98 -0.34
CA ASP A 206 6.56 11.59 0.25
C ASP A 206 6.55 11.79 1.78
N GLU A 207 7.42 11.05 2.48
CA GLU A 207 7.50 10.97 3.95
C GLU A 207 7.75 12.30 4.69
N ASP A 208 7.86 13.43 3.98
CA ASP A 208 8.28 14.74 4.50
C ASP A 208 7.22 15.85 4.53
N VAL A 209 5.92 15.56 4.39
CA VAL A 209 4.89 16.62 4.42
C VAL A 209 3.65 16.25 5.23
N THR A 210 3.68 16.54 6.53
CA THR A 210 2.47 16.85 7.33
C THR A 210 2.24 18.37 7.37
N GLY A 211 2.40 19.05 6.24
CA GLY A 211 1.91 20.41 6.05
C GLY A 211 0.68 20.33 5.16
N VAL A 212 -0.52 20.56 5.73
CA VAL A 212 -1.73 20.70 4.91
C VAL A 212 -1.53 21.91 4.00
N THR A 213 -1.20 21.69 2.73
CA THR A 213 -0.99 22.77 1.74
C THR A 213 -2.29 23.36 1.20
N SER A 214 -3.44 22.81 1.60
CA SER A 214 -4.75 23.17 1.05
C SER A 214 -5.75 23.55 2.16
N ILE A 215 -5.38 24.44 3.08
CA ILE A 215 -6.32 24.94 4.11
C ILE A 215 -7.33 25.95 3.53
N VAL A 216 -7.00 26.56 2.39
CA VAL A 216 -7.74 27.67 1.78
C VAL A 216 -8.09 27.33 0.33
N LYS A 217 -9.36 27.47 -0.04
CA LYS A 217 -9.79 27.28 -1.44
C LYS A 217 -9.25 28.42 -2.31
N LYS A 218 -8.95 28.15 -3.59
CA LYS A 218 -8.51 29.20 -4.53
C LYS A 218 -9.57 30.31 -4.61
N GLY A 219 -9.15 31.56 -4.37
CA GLY A 219 -10.02 32.74 -4.33
C GLY A 219 -10.70 33.04 -2.98
N GLU A 220 -10.65 32.11 -2.02
CA GLU A 220 -11.10 32.35 -0.65
C GLU A 220 -10.12 33.30 0.06
N ARG A 221 -10.64 34.26 0.83
CA ARG A 221 -9.84 35.19 1.64
C ARG A 221 -9.90 34.77 3.10
N VAL A 222 -8.74 34.61 3.71
CA VAL A 222 -8.63 34.18 5.12
C VAL A 222 -7.67 35.06 5.90
N ASP A 223 -7.79 35.02 7.22
CA ASP A 223 -6.81 35.58 8.13
C ASP A 223 -5.81 34.49 8.55
N VAL A 224 -4.54 34.88 8.68
CA VAL A 224 -3.43 33.99 9.04
C VAL A 224 -2.82 34.47 10.34
N TYR A 225 -2.51 33.52 11.22
CA TYR A 225 -2.00 33.74 12.56
C TYR A 225 -0.69 32.99 12.76
N ASN A 226 0.18 33.49 13.64
CA ASN A 226 1.30 32.71 14.15
C ASN A 226 0.86 31.76 15.29
N LEU A 227 1.78 30.94 15.80
CA LEU A 227 1.50 29.99 16.89
C LEU A 227 1.09 30.65 18.22
N SER A 228 1.42 31.93 18.42
CA SER A 228 1.00 32.71 19.59
C SER A 228 -0.41 33.31 19.42
N GLY A 229 -1.10 33.03 18.30
CA GLY A 229 -2.42 33.58 18.01
C GLY A 229 -2.41 35.03 17.51
N MET A 230 -1.23 35.60 17.21
CA MET A 230 -1.13 36.94 16.65
C MET A 230 -1.39 36.90 15.14
N THR A 231 -2.28 37.77 14.67
CA THR A 231 -2.54 37.90 13.23
C THR A 231 -1.31 38.42 12.50
N VAL A 232 -0.88 37.69 11.47
CA VAL A 232 0.28 38.04 10.63
C VAL A 232 -0.12 38.48 9.22
N ALA A 233 -1.30 38.08 8.75
CA ALA A 233 -1.88 38.53 7.50
C ALA A 233 -3.41 38.50 7.59
N LYS A 234 -4.10 39.43 6.92
CA LYS A 234 -5.56 39.51 6.91
C LYS A 234 -6.10 39.46 5.50
N GLN A 235 -7.21 38.75 5.31
CA GLN A 235 -7.94 38.67 4.04
C GLN A 235 -7.03 38.35 2.84
N VAL A 236 -6.12 37.40 3.04
CA VAL A 236 -5.15 36.95 2.02
C VAL A 236 -5.64 35.72 1.30
N THR A 237 -5.23 35.59 0.04
CA THR A 237 -5.52 34.40 -0.78
C THR A 237 -4.42 33.34 -0.63
N VAL A 238 -4.65 32.14 -1.17
CA VAL A 238 -3.63 31.08 -1.18
C VAL A 238 -2.31 31.52 -1.86
N ASP A 239 -2.39 32.34 -2.91
CA ASP A 239 -1.20 32.83 -3.63
C ASP A 239 -0.39 33.81 -2.76
N ASP A 240 -1.07 34.61 -1.94
CA ASP A 240 -0.42 35.51 -0.99
C ASP A 240 0.22 34.73 0.15
N ILE A 241 -0.46 33.69 0.65
CA ILE A 241 0.05 32.79 1.69
C ILE A 241 1.34 32.10 1.22
N GLN A 242 1.38 31.60 -0.01
CA GLN A 242 2.57 30.94 -0.57
C GLN A 242 3.80 31.86 -0.69
N ARG A 243 3.61 33.19 -0.67
CA ARG A 243 4.70 34.18 -0.70
C ARG A 243 5.14 34.65 0.69
N MET A 244 4.46 34.21 1.75
CA MET A 244 4.87 34.53 3.12
C MET A 244 6.21 33.86 3.45
N GLN A 245 6.85 34.36 4.50
CA GLN A 245 8.09 33.78 4.99
C GLN A 245 7.88 32.32 5.42
N LYS A 246 8.95 31.53 5.31
CA LYS A 246 8.97 30.14 5.78
C LYS A 246 8.66 30.09 7.27
N GLY A 247 7.79 29.18 7.68
CA GLY A 247 7.36 29.08 9.07
C GLY A 247 6.02 28.37 9.25
N THR A 248 5.67 28.13 10.51
CA THR A 248 4.41 27.49 10.90
C THR A 248 3.36 28.54 11.24
N TYR A 249 2.18 28.40 10.65
CA TYR A 249 1.07 29.33 10.77
C TYR A 249 -0.25 28.60 11.03
N VAL A 250 -1.27 29.34 11.42
CA VAL A 250 -2.62 28.86 11.67
C VAL A 250 -3.61 29.66 10.84
N THR A 251 -4.56 28.98 10.19
CA THR A 251 -5.73 29.62 9.59
C THR A 251 -6.93 28.68 9.68
N LYS A 252 -8.14 29.21 9.88
CA LYS A 252 -9.38 28.42 10.08
C LYS A 252 -9.25 27.31 11.13
N GLY A 253 -8.50 27.57 12.21
CA GLY A 253 -8.24 26.60 13.28
C GLY A 253 -7.32 25.43 12.90
N LYS A 254 -6.69 25.47 11.71
CA LYS A 254 -5.78 24.43 11.22
C LYS A 254 -4.36 24.99 11.07
N THR A 255 -3.38 24.21 11.48
CA THR A 255 -1.96 24.54 11.37
C THR A 255 -1.41 24.14 10.00
N PHE A 256 -0.59 24.98 9.38
CA PHE A 256 0.16 24.68 8.15
C PHE A 256 1.60 25.18 8.23
N LEU A 257 2.44 24.62 7.36
CA LEU A 257 3.85 24.96 7.22
C LEU A 257 4.09 25.57 5.83
N ILE A 258 4.80 26.70 5.79
CA ILE A 258 5.35 27.30 4.58
C ILE A 258 6.84 26.92 4.51
N LYS A 259 7.24 26.26 3.41
CA LYS A 259 8.58 25.70 3.20
C LYS A 259 9.52 26.59 2.41
#